data_AF-A0A9N9RMF2-F1
#
_entry.id   AF-A0A9N9RMF2-F1
#
_cell.length_a   1.000
_cell.length_b   1.000
_cell.length_c   1.000
_cell.angle_alpha   90.00
_cell.angle_beta   90.00
_cell.angle_gamma   90.00
#
_symmetry.space_group_name_H-M   'P 1'
#
loop_
_entity.id
_entity.type
_entity.pdbx_description
1 polymer ?
#
loop_
_entity_poly.entity_id
_entity_poly.type
_entity_poly.pdbx_seq_one_letter_code
_entity_poly.pdbx_strand_id
1 'polypeptide(L)'
;MTARSKSKRQANRKLKSVKNKSKQKELKKLQKIVSCGKDIMEVCSEVVDEKKLQEIKEKQLEATLKKEFIEEQKEKLETSTSKKATKKKRKGKIMKIKNDNTGKLHEFDTKTLKDQYGSYPPWLNVGNHKRKIKKRKSAVQKGLFNLGSVL
;
A
#
# COMPACT_ATOMS: atom_id res chain seq x y z
N MET A 1 29.71 -9.49 17.49
CA MET A 1 28.58 -9.74 16.55
C MET A 1 29.03 -10.67 15.42
N THR A 2 28.57 -11.92 15.36
CA THR A 2 29.05 -12.89 14.36
C THR A 2 28.23 -12.87 13.06
N ALA A 3 28.92 -12.73 11.92
CA ALA A 3 28.36 -12.69 10.56
C ALA A 3 27.91 -14.08 10.00
N ARG A 4 27.71 -15.06 10.89
CA ARG A 4 27.37 -16.45 10.53
C ARG A 4 25.88 -16.68 10.28
N SER A 5 24.98 -15.86 10.86
CA SER A 5 23.54 -16.00 10.63
C SER A 5 23.12 -15.43 9.26
N LYS A 6 22.47 -16.26 8.43
CA LYS A 6 21.92 -15.84 7.11
C LYS A 6 20.97 -14.65 7.23
N SER A 7 20.14 -14.62 8.27
CA SER A 7 19.19 -13.52 8.54
C SER A 7 19.94 -12.20 8.79
N LYS A 8 20.93 -12.21 9.69
CA LYS A 8 21.75 -11.01 9.98
C LYS A 8 22.55 -10.56 8.75
N ARG A 9 23.05 -11.51 7.94
CA ARG A 9 23.75 -11.20 6.68
C ARG A 9 22.83 -10.52 5.67
N GLN A 10 21.60 -10.99 5.52
CA GLN A 10 20.64 -10.41 4.59
C GLN A 10 20.17 -9.02 5.05
N ALA A 11 19.92 -8.84 6.35
CA ALA A 11 19.60 -7.53 6.94
C ALA A 11 20.73 -6.52 6.70
N ASN A 12 21.98 -6.90 7.00
CA ASN A 12 23.13 -6.02 6.79
C ASN A 12 23.39 -5.73 5.30
N ARG A 13 23.16 -6.70 4.39
CA ARG A 13 23.27 -6.46 2.93
C ARG A 13 22.24 -5.46 2.44
N LYS A 14 20.99 -5.53 2.94
CA LYS A 14 19.94 -4.55 2.62
C LYS A 14 20.33 -3.15 3.11
N LEU A 15 20.77 -3.03 4.35
CA LEU A 15 21.22 -1.74 4.92
C LEU A 15 22.40 -1.14 4.13
N LYS A 16 23.40 -1.96 3.78
CA LYS A 16 24.53 -1.52 2.92
C LYS A 16 24.07 -1.11 1.53
N SER A 17 23.13 -1.83 0.92
CA SER A 17 22.58 -1.48 -0.40
C SER A 17 21.86 -0.13 -0.39
N VAL A 18 21.07 0.15 0.66
CA VAL A 18 20.38 1.44 0.80
C VAL A 18 21.38 2.58 0.96
N LYS A 19 22.37 2.44 1.86
CA LYS A 19 23.43 3.44 2.07
C LYS A 19 24.29 3.66 0.83
N ASN A 20 24.58 2.61 0.06
CA ASN A 20 25.35 2.76 -1.16
C ASN A 20 24.54 3.42 -2.28
N LYS A 21 23.23 3.17 -2.36
CA LYS A 21 22.35 3.85 -3.32
C LYS A 21 22.22 5.34 -3.02
N SER A 22 22.13 5.75 -1.75
CA SER A 22 22.12 7.17 -1.38
C SER A 22 23.44 7.85 -1.72
N LYS A 23 24.57 7.22 -1.37
CA LYS A 23 25.91 7.68 -1.75
C LYS A 23 26.10 7.80 -3.27
N GLN A 24 25.63 6.82 -4.05
CA GLN A 24 25.69 6.88 -5.51
C GLN A 24 24.82 8.00 -6.09
N LYS A 25 23.66 8.30 -5.47
CA LYS A 25 22.84 9.44 -5.88
C LYS A 25 23.52 10.77 -5.55
N GLU A 26 24.15 10.88 -4.38
CA GLU A 26 24.93 12.05 -3.97
C GLU A 26 26.15 12.25 -4.88
N LEU A 27 26.92 11.19 -5.16
CA LEU A 27 28.03 11.23 -6.11
C LEU A 27 27.58 11.61 -7.51
N LYS A 28 26.46 11.08 -8.01
CA LYS A 28 25.90 11.49 -9.31
C LYS A 28 25.47 12.96 -9.32
N LYS A 29 24.92 13.47 -8.22
CA LYS A 29 24.59 14.90 -8.08
C LYS A 29 25.85 15.76 -8.10
N LEU A 30 26.86 15.40 -7.32
CA LEU A 30 28.14 16.10 -7.27
C LEU A 30 28.88 16.04 -8.61
N GLN A 31 28.94 14.88 -9.25
CA GLN A 31 29.52 14.72 -10.59
C GLN A 31 28.76 15.57 -11.61
N LYS A 32 27.42 15.62 -11.54
CA LYS A 32 26.63 16.50 -12.40
C LYS A 32 26.92 17.98 -12.14
N ILE A 33 27.11 18.39 -10.89
CA ILE A 33 27.49 19.77 -10.53
C ILE A 33 28.90 20.10 -11.02
N VAL A 34 29.85 19.17 -10.91
CA VAL A 34 31.23 19.37 -11.39
C VAL A 34 31.30 19.36 -12.91
N SER A 35 30.59 18.46 -13.58
CA SER A 35 30.52 18.39 -15.04
C SER A 35 29.79 19.61 -15.62
N CYS A 36 28.62 19.97 -15.08
CA CYS A 36 27.93 21.19 -15.50
C CYS A 36 28.63 22.46 -15.02
N GLY A 37 29.44 22.43 -13.97
CA GLY A 37 30.18 23.59 -13.47
C GLY A 37 31.32 24.03 -14.40
N LYS A 38 31.84 23.11 -15.23
CA LYS A 38 32.77 23.45 -16.32
C LYS A 38 32.03 24.17 -17.44
N ASP A 39 30.88 23.65 -17.86
CA ASP A 39 30.08 24.27 -18.93
C ASP A 39 29.39 25.58 -18.47
N ILE A 40 28.98 25.70 -17.22
CA ILE A 40 28.30 26.91 -16.69
C ILE A 40 29.29 28.06 -16.49
N MET A 41 30.56 27.79 -16.15
CA MET A 41 31.59 28.85 -16.14
C MET A 41 31.94 29.35 -17.56
N GLU A 42 31.82 28.50 -18.58
CA GLU A 42 31.98 28.89 -19.99
C GLU A 42 30.73 29.60 -20.55
N VAL A 43 29.53 29.23 -20.11
CA VAL A 43 28.27 29.83 -20.58
C VAL A 43 27.93 31.14 -19.88
N CYS A 44 28.40 31.40 -18.66
CA CYS A 44 28.24 32.72 -18.03
C CYS A 44 29.08 33.84 -18.67
N SER A 45 29.98 33.52 -19.61
CA SER A 45 30.67 34.50 -20.46
C SER A 45 29.88 34.89 -21.71
N GLU A 46 28.80 34.17 -22.07
CA GLU A 46 28.05 34.43 -23.30
C GLU A 46 26.59 34.80 -22.99
N VAL A 47 26.23 36.01 -23.40
CA VAL A 47 24.92 36.65 -23.25
C VAL A 47 23.79 35.69 -23.64
N VAL A 48 22.83 35.49 -22.74
CA VAL A 48 21.72 34.54 -22.92
C VAL A 48 20.76 35.03 -24.01
N ASP A 49 20.72 34.34 -25.14
CA ASP A 49 19.76 34.56 -26.23
C ASP A 49 18.30 34.41 -25.76
N GLU A 50 17.47 35.42 -26.06
CA GLU A 50 16.06 35.53 -25.68
C GLU A 50 15.20 34.32 -26.07
N LYS A 51 15.60 33.58 -27.12
CA LYS A 51 14.92 32.37 -27.60
C LYS A 51 14.94 31.22 -26.58
N LYS A 52 16.02 31.08 -25.79
CA LYS A 52 16.10 30.05 -24.74
C LYS A 52 15.15 30.36 -23.57
N LEU A 53 14.83 31.63 -23.33
CA LEU A 53 13.91 32.04 -22.27
C LEU A 53 12.45 31.69 -22.60
N GLN A 54 12.05 31.79 -23.86
CA GLN A 54 10.71 31.42 -24.32
C GLN A 54 10.46 29.92 -24.21
N GLU A 55 11.42 29.08 -24.62
CA GLU A 55 11.32 27.62 -24.48
C GLU A 55 11.21 27.16 -23.01
N ILE A 56 11.84 27.88 -22.08
CA ILE A 56 11.75 27.58 -20.64
C ILE A 56 10.34 27.90 -20.12
N LYS A 57 9.72 29.00 -20.57
CA LYS A 57 8.35 29.38 -20.18
C LYS A 57 7.31 28.39 -20.71
N GLU A 58 7.44 27.94 -21.96
CA GLU A 58 6.54 26.94 -22.54
C GLU A 58 6.61 25.59 -21.80
N LYS A 59 7.83 25.14 -21.46
CA LYS A 59 8.02 23.90 -20.67
C LYS A 59 7.43 23.99 -19.26
N GLN A 60 7.40 25.18 -18.66
CA GLN A 60 6.78 25.38 -17.34
C GLN A 60 5.24 25.34 -17.43
N LEU A 61 4.66 25.96 -18.45
CA LEU A 61 3.21 25.92 -18.72
C LEU A 61 2.70 24.50 -18.99
N GLU A 62 3.48 23.70 -19.73
CA GLU A 62 3.11 22.32 -20.01
C GLU A 62 3.18 21.43 -18.75
N ALA A 63 4.09 21.76 -17.83
CA ALA A 63 4.22 21.07 -16.55
C ALA A 63 3.10 21.39 -15.56
N THR A 64 2.55 22.61 -15.59
CA THR A 64 1.39 22.98 -14.76
C THR A 64 0.11 22.32 -15.25
N LEU A 65 -0.14 22.33 -16.56
CA LEU A 65 -1.31 21.65 -17.15
C LEU A 65 -1.32 20.14 -16.87
N LYS A 66 -0.15 19.48 -16.93
CA LYS A 66 -0.02 18.06 -16.56
C LYS A 66 -0.35 17.80 -15.08
N LYS A 67 -0.01 18.72 -14.18
CA LYS A 67 -0.32 18.57 -12.75
C LYS A 67 -1.81 18.74 -12.48
N GLU A 68 -2.43 19.75 -13.07
CA GLU A 68 -3.87 20.01 -12.93
C GLU A 68 -4.70 18.85 -13.47
N PHE A 69 -4.33 18.29 -14.63
CA PHE A 69 -5.00 17.11 -15.17
C PHE A 69 -4.89 15.88 -14.26
N ILE A 70 -3.73 15.67 -13.61
CA ILE A 70 -3.54 14.56 -12.66
C ILE A 70 -4.38 14.76 -11.40
N GLU A 71 -4.53 15.98 -10.91
CA GLU A 71 -5.39 16.29 -9.76
C GLU A 71 -6.87 16.06 -10.09
N GLU A 72 -7.34 16.52 -11.26
CA GLU A 72 -8.72 16.33 -11.69
C GLU A 72 -9.07 14.83 -11.85
N GLN A 73 -8.13 14.02 -12.36
CA GLN A 73 -8.31 12.57 -12.47
C GLN A 73 -8.36 11.87 -11.11
N LYS A 74 -7.59 12.34 -10.12
CA LYS A 74 -7.63 11.80 -8.75
C LYS A 74 -8.98 12.08 -8.08
N GLU A 75 -9.49 13.30 -8.23
CA GLU A 75 -10.77 13.70 -7.65
C GLU A 75 -11.96 12.92 -8.23
N LYS A 76 -11.96 12.66 -9.54
CA LYS A 76 -12.93 11.76 -10.21
C LYS A 76 -12.85 10.31 -9.71
N LEU A 77 -11.66 9.85 -9.33
CA LEU A 77 -11.44 8.51 -8.76
C LEU A 77 -11.95 8.40 -7.31
N GLU A 78 -11.75 9.42 -6.47
CA GLU A 78 -12.25 9.43 -5.09
C GLU A 78 -13.79 9.51 -5.02
N THR A 79 -14.39 10.36 -5.85
CA THR A 79 -15.86 10.50 -5.91
C THR A 79 -16.57 9.26 -6.46
N SER A 80 -15.94 8.51 -7.37
CA SER A 80 -16.49 7.28 -7.93
C SER A 80 -16.31 6.05 -7.01
N THR A 81 -15.24 6.02 -6.20
CA THR A 81 -14.99 4.95 -5.23
C THR A 81 -15.91 5.06 -4.02
N SER A 82 -16.18 6.27 -3.51
CA SER A 82 -17.12 6.49 -2.40
C SER A 82 -18.55 6.08 -2.74
N LYS A 83 -19.05 6.43 -3.94
CA LYS A 83 -20.39 6.04 -4.42
C LYS A 83 -20.54 4.52 -4.67
N LYS A 84 -19.46 3.80 -5.00
CA LYS A 84 -19.46 2.33 -5.15
C LYS A 84 -19.37 1.60 -3.81
N ALA A 85 -18.74 2.20 -2.79
CA ALA A 85 -18.59 1.62 -1.46
C ALA A 85 -19.93 1.53 -0.70
N THR A 86 -20.84 2.49 -0.88
CA THR A 86 -22.14 2.51 -0.20
C THR A 86 -23.13 1.49 -0.74
N LYS A 87 -23.14 1.23 -2.06
CA LYS A 87 -24.08 0.29 -2.71
C LYS A 87 -23.75 -1.20 -2.50
N LYS A 88 -22.54 -1.56 -2.04
CA LYS A 88 -22.09 -2.96 -1.89
C LYS A 88 -22.12 -3.52 -0.47
N LYS A 89 -22.66 -2.81 0.52
CA LYS A 89 -22.95 -3.41 1.83
C LYS A 89 -24.17 -4.33 1.70
N ARG A 90 -23.97 -5.50 1.07
CA ARG A 90 -24.96 -6.58 1.04
C ARG A 90 -25.41 -6.85 2.47
N LYS A 91 -26.72 -6.79 2.73
CA LYS A 91 -27.29 -7.17 4.03
C LYS A 91 -26.86 -8.61 4.31
N GLY A 92 -26.18 -8.82 5.43
CA GLY A 92 -25.72 -10.14 5.85
C GLY A 92 -26.93 -11.01 6.16
N LYS A 93 -26.79 -12.33 6.02
CA LYS A 93 -27.81 -13.24 6.56
C LYS A 93 -27.68 -13.20 8.08
N ILE A 94 -28.80 -13.06 8.79
CA ILE A 94 -28.84 -13.14 10.25
C ILE A 94 -29.17 -14.58 10.60
N MET A 95 -28.30 -15.23 11.38
CA MET A 95 -28.57 -16.57 11.92
C MET A 95 -29.14 -16.43 13.32
N LYS A 96 -30.28 -17.09 13.56
CA LYS A 96 -30.88 -17.18 14.88
C LYS A 96 -30.63 -18.58 15.44
N ILE A 97 -30.03 -18.65 16.61
CA ILE A 97 -29.76 -19.90 17.32
C ILE A 97 -30.47 -19.79 18.67
N LYS A 98 -31.32 -20.78 18.97
CA LYS A 98 -31.94 -20.91 20.29
C LYS A 98 -31.01 -21.71 21.18
N ASN A 99 -30.74 -21.20 22.38
CA ASN A 99 -30.01 -21.96 23.40
C ASN A 99 -30.99 -22.87 24.14
N ASP A 100 -30.80 -24.18 24.05
CA ASP A 100 -31.73 -25.15 24.63
C ASP A 100 -31.77 -25.10 26.16
N ASN A 101 -30.67 -24.73 26.81
CA ASN A 101 -30.58 -24.67 28.28
C ASN A 101 -31.21 -23.40 28.87
N THR A 102 -31.14 -22.27 28.16
CA THR A 102 -31.62 -20.98 28.68
C THR A 102 -32.87 -20.47 27.97
N GLY A 103 -33.30 -21.12 26.89
CA GLY A 103 -34.43 -20.71 26.05
C GLY A 103 -34.23 -19.42 25.27
N LYS A 104 -33.11 -18.70 25.49
CA LYS A 104 -32.81 -17.40 24.87
C LYS A 104 -32.48 -17.56 23.38
N LEU A 105 -33.01 -16.64 22.58
CA LEU A 105 -32.74 -16.55 21.15
C LEU A 105 -31.55 -15.62 20.92
N HIS A 106 -30.46 -16.15 20.39
CA HIS A 106 -29.29 -15.36 20.01
C HIS A 106 -29.31 -15.10 18.50
N GLU A 107 -29.18 -13.83 18.12
CA GLU A 107 -29.08 -13.41 16.72
C GLU A 107 -27.64 -13.03 16.39
N PHE A 108 -27.06 -13.66 15.37
CA PHE A 108 -25.69 -13.43 14.92
C PHE A 108 -25.66 -12.96 13.47
N ASP A 109 -24.87 -11.92 13.16
CA ASP A 109 -24.60 -11.52 11.77
C ASP A 109 -23.56 -12.47 11.17
N THR A 110 -23.84 -13.08 10.02
CA THR A 110 -22.91 -14.00 9.36
C THR A 110 -21.80 -13.30 8.58
N LYS A 111 -21.79 -11.95 8.52
CA LYS A 111 -20.76 -11.22 7.77
C LYS A 111 -19.36 -11.49 8.33
N THR A 112 -18.41 -11.73 7.44
CA THR A 112 -17.01 -11.77 7.83
C THR A 112 -16.43 -10.35 7.94
N LEU A 113 -15.32 -10.19 8.67
CA LEU A 113 -14.57 -8.91 8.75
C LEU A 113 -14.31 -8.30 7.37
N LYS A 114 -14.02 -9.15 6.38
CA LYS A 114 -13.81 -8.70 5.00
C LYS A 114 -15.11 -8.15 4.37
N ASP A 115 -16.24 -8.78 4.66
CA ASP A 115 -17.54 -8.37 4.11
C ASP A 115 -18.09 -7.09 4.77
N GLN A 116 -17.71 -6.82 6.03
CA GLN A 116 -18.09 -5.59 6.73
C GLN A 116 -17.27 -4.38 6.28
N TYR A 117 -15.96 -4.54 6.12
CA TYR A 117 -15.03 -3.42 5.85
C TYR A 117 -14.51 -3.37 4.40
N GLY A 118 -14.94 -4.29 3.52
CA GLY A 118 -14.47 -4.41 2.14
C GLY A 118 -13.05 -4.98 1.98
N SER A 119 -12.21 -4.82 3.01
CA SER A 119 -10.88 -5.38 3.15
C SER A 119 -10.69 -5.99 4.54
N TYR A 120 -9.67 -6.84 4.69
CA TYR A 120 -9.24 -7.26 6.03
C TYR A 120 -8.51 -6.10 6.73
N PRO A 121 -8.63 -5.96 8.06
CA PRO A 121 -7.86 -4.97 8.80
C PRO A 121 -6.35 -5.12 8.57
N PRO A 122 -5.57 -4.03 8.54
CA PRO A 122 -4.15 -4.06 8.20
C PRO A 122 -3.30 -4.84 9.21
N TRP A 123 -3.75 -4.92 10.46
CA TRP A 123 -3.13 -5.71 11.53
C TRP A 123 -3.45 -7.21 11.44
N LEU A 124 -4.43 -7.62 10.62
CA LEU A 124 -4.82 -9.01 10.49
C LEU A 124 -3.96 -9.73 9.45
N ASN A 125 -3.19 -10.73 9.88
CA ASN A 125 -2.46 -11.60 8.95
C ASN A 125 -3.44 -12.53 8.20
N VAL A 126 -3.79 -12.13 6.98
CA VAL A 126 -4.76 -12.82 6.10
C VAL A 126 -4.36 -14.27 5.80
N GLY A 127 -3.06 -14.56 5.66
CA GLY A 127 -2.56 -15.91 5.41
C GLY A 127 -2.84 -16.86 6.58
N ASN A 128 -2.54 -16.41 7.79
CA ASN A 128 -2.83 -17.16 9.02
C ASN A 128 -4.34 -17.34 9.23
N HIS A 129 -5.13 -16.29 9.01
CA HIS A 129 -6.59 -16.33 9.15
C HIS A 129 -7.24 -17.34 8.20
N LYS A 130 -6.86 -17.32 6.91
CA LYS A 130 -7.31 -18.30 5.91
C LYS A 130 -6.94 -19.74 6.31
N ARG A 131 -5.73 -19.96 6.82
CA ARG A 131 -5.27 -21.27 7.27
C ARG A 131 -6.08 -21.78 8.46
N LYS A 132 -6.38 -20.92 9.44
CA LYS A 132 -7.24 -21.26 10.60
C LYS A 132 -8.66 -21.64 10.15
N ILE A 133 -9.26 -20.87 9.24
CA ILE A 133 -10.59 -21.21 8.68
C ILE A 133 -10.55 -22.57 7.98
N LYS A 134 -9.55 -22.82 7.13
CA LYS A 134 -9.42 -24.10 6.41
C LYS A 134 -9.27 -25.29 7.37
N LYS A 135 -8.47 -25.13 8.43
CA LYS A 135 -8.34 -26.15 9.50
C LYS A 135 -9.67 -26.41 10.20
N ARG A 136 -10.40 -25.35 10.61
CA ARG A 136 -11.73 -25.49 11.24
C ARG A 136 -12.72 -26.22 10.32
N LYS A 137 -12.83 -25.82 9.06
CA LYS A 137 -13.71 -26.50 8.08
C LYS A 137 -13.36 -27.97 7.91
N SER A 138 -12.07 -28.30 7.78
CA SER A 138 -11.62 -29.68 7.66
C SER A 138 -11.89 -30.50 8.93
N ALA A 139 -11.78 -29.90 10.11
CA ALA A 139 -12.07 -30.59 11.37
C ALA A 139 -13.57 -30.91 11.50
N VAL A 140 -14.44 -29.96 11.15
CA VAL A 140 -15.89 -30.16 11.10
C VAL A 140 -16.26 -31.27 10.10
N GLN A 141 -15.69 -31.23 8.89
CA GLN A 141 -15.95 -32.25 7.87
C GLN A 141 -15.50 -33.65 8.28
N LYS A 142 -14.43 -33.75 9.09
CA LYS A 142 -13.91 -35.02 9.61
C LYS A 142 -14.63 -35.50 10.88
N GLY A 143 -15.65 -34.79 11.34
CA GLY A 143 -16.33 -35.11 12.61
C GLY A 143 -15.45 -34.95 13.85
N LEU A 144 -14.28 -34.33 13.73
CA LEU A 144 -13.31 -34.14 14.82
C LEU A 144 -13.66 -32.94 15.72
N PHE A 145 -14.82 -32.30 15.49
CA PHE A 145 -15.32 -31.23 16.33
C PHE A 145 -16.26 -31.83 17.38
N ASN A 146 -15.68 -32.33 18.47
CA ASN A 146 -16.43 -32.40 19.72
C ASN A 146 -16.77 -30.97 20.14
N LEU A 147 -18.05 -30.71 20.36
CA LEU A 147 -18.60 -29.50 20.94
C LEU A 147 -18.02 -29.30 22.35
N GLY A 148 -16.86 -28.68 22.44
CA GLY A 148 -16.22 -28.33 23.69
C GLY A 148 -15.11 -27.31 23.46
N SER A 149 -15.13 -26.22 24.22
CA SER A 149 -14.21 -25.07 24.15
C SER A 149 -14.42 -24.10 22.98
N VAL A 150 -15.52 -23.35 23.02
CA VAL A 150 -15.47 -21.92 23.36
C VAL A 150 -16.83 -21.59 23.97
N LEU A 151 -16.90 -21.58 25.31
CA LEU A 151 -17.82 -20.73 26.05
C LEU A 151 -17.20 -19.33 26.11
#